data_AF-A0A0A1FFR0-F1
#
_entry.id   AF-A0A0A1FFR0-F1
#
_cell.length_a   1.000
_cell.length_b   1.000
_cell.length_c   1.000
_cell.angle_alpha   90.00
_cell.angle_beta   90.00
_cell.angle_gamma   90.00
#
_symmetry.space_group_name_H-M   'P 1'
#
loop_
_entity.id
_entity.type
_entity.pdbx_description
1 polymer ?
#
loop_
_entity_poly.entity_id
_entity_poly.type
_entity_poly.pdbx_seq_one_letter_code
_entity_poly.pdbx_strand_id
1 'polypeptide(L)'
;MKTRQGVVSDDAAKDKLAAPNAAPGTPDKTVKKNSHIKKHRDAVVNPRFTGFGGQLIQTHRALRRLAFPHSRWIDVLLVPALIFSCTLLAWPLIAELWSGIIRFWANGLGNGMLLRAEHTSFPGIQSVPYAHVEAALPDPLQWWAGMLVSITLLLATTLLPMRMLPITYALRVVGLVQLASQLYFYFWAAEFPYQSASSISALTQVSMVLILLTPWIYGLLYNIFDFGIPRKILLSLLAVLYLILLTPFQYTFAAWLMLRYSLLWHPLIYLLGSSLIQFGALVGFYSWAMSWQRRE
;
A
#
# COMPACT_ATOMS: atom_id res chain seq x y z
N MET A 1 -6.83 -3.41 -49.54
CA MET A 1 -6.66 -4.77 -50.10
C MET A 1 -7.19 -5.75 -49.06
N LYS A 2 -8.39 -6.32 -49.24
CA LYS A 2 -8.63 -7.69 -49.79
C LYS A 2 -7.89 -8.78 -48.99
N THR A 3 -8.56 -9.54 -48.10
CA THR A 3 -9.19 -10.88 -48.33
C THR A 3 -8.20 -12.00 -48.70
N ARG A 4 -8.31 -13.28 -48.28
CA ARG A 4 -9.46 -14.18 -47.99
C ARG A 4 -8.96 -15.42 -47.17
N GLN A 5 -9.72 -15.99 -46.22
CA GLN A 5 -10.53 -17.25 -46.26
C GLN A 5 -9.88 -18.61 -46.61
N GLY A 6 -10.36 -19.66 -45.91
CA GLY A 6 -10.20 -21.12 -46.14
C GLY A 6 -9.76 -21.83 -44.84
N VAL A 7 -10.54 -22.60 -44.05
CA VAL A 7 -11.83 -23.34 -44.16
C VAL A 7 -11.74 -24.71 -44.87
N VAL A 8 -12.45 -25.73 -44.32
CA VAL A 8 -12.57 -27.17 -44.73
C VAL A 8 -11.22 -27.94 -44.62
N SER A 9 -11.05 -29.26 -44.45
CA SER A 9 -11.86 -30.50 -44.51
C SER A 9 -11.07 -31.66 -43.80
N ASP A 10 -11.56 -32.81 -43.31
CA ASP A 10 -12.81 -33.30 -42.68
C ASP A 10 -12.55 -34.72 -42.07
N ASP A 11 -13.57 -35.34 -41.46
CA ASP A 11 -13.92 -36.79 -41.43
C ASP A 11 -13.13 -37.93 -40.71
N ALA A 12 -13.91 -38.66 -39.90
CA ALA A 12 -14.18 -40.11 -39.95
C ALA A 12 -13.36 -41.18 -39.18
N ALA A 13 -14.05 -41.75 -38.18
CA ALA A 13 -14.40 -43.18 -38.03
C ALA A 13 -13.34 -44.28 -37.77
N LYS A 14 -13.47 -44.92 -36.59
CA LYS A 14 -13.69 -46.38 -36.32
C LYS A 14 -13.63 -46.60 -34.79
N ASP A 15 -14.59 -47.21 -34.09
CA ASP A 15 -15.30 -48.50 -34.24
C ASP A 15 -14.44 -49.73 -33.87
N LYS A 16 -14.69 -50.36 -32.71
CA LYS A 16 -15.16 -51.78 -32.55
C LYS A 16 -15.00 -52.44 -31.16
N LEU A 17 -16.05 -53.19 -30.78
CA LEU A 17 -16.15 -54.45 -29.96
C LEU A 17 -15.57 -54.48 -28.51
N ALA A 18 -16.18 -55.15 -27.52
CA ALA A 18 -16.72 -56.52 -27.51
C ALA A 18 -17.87 -56.73 -26.48
N ALA A 19 -18.40 -57.97 -26.36
CA ALA A 19 -19.74 -58.26 -25.78
C ALA A 19 -19.77 -59.25 -24.55
N PRO A 20 -20.60 -60.33 -24.47
CA PRO A 20 -21.79 -60.38 -23.58
C PRO A 20 -21.90 -61.62 -22.64
N ASN A 21 -22.99 -61.70 -21.83
CA ASN A 21 -23.66 -62.93 -21.30
C ASN A 21 -25.00 -62.53 -20.60
N ALA A 22 -26.18 -63.07 -20.95
CA ALA A 22 -26.84 -64.31 -20.46
C ALA A 22 -27.22 -64.27 -18.94
N ALA A 23 -28.41 -64.65 -18.44
CA ALA A 23 -29.45 -65.60 -18.90
C ALA A 23 -30.88 -65.25 -18.34
N PRO A 24 -31.98 -66.03 -18.59
CA PRO A 24 -33.38 -65.57 -18.45
C PRO A 24 -34.18 -66.09 -17.23
N GLY A 25 -35.35 -65.48 -16.96
CA GLY A 25 -36.37 -66.00 -16.03
C GLY A 25 -37.71 -65.24 -16.08
N THR A 26 -38.81 -65.97 -16.25
CA THR A 26 -40.23 -65.52 -16.20
C THR A 26 -40.92 -66.10 -14.95
N PRO A 27 -42.20 -65.77 -14.66
CA PRO A 27 -42.92 -64.48 -14.78
C PRO A 27 -43.56 -64.06 -13.43
N ASP A 28 -43.97 -62.79 -13.25
CA ASP A 28 -45.00 -62.47 -12.23
C ASP A 28 -45.90 -61.28 -12.63
N LYS A 29 -47.10 -61.26 -12.03
CA LYS A 29 -48.25 -60.44 -12.37
C LYS A 29 -48.36 -59.19 -11.49
N THR A 30 -49.06 -58.19 -12.02
CA THR A 30 -49.83 -57.20 -11.26
C THR A 30 -49.12 -56.38 -10.18
N VAL A 31 -48.55 -55.22 -10.58
CA VAL A 31 -48.39 -54.07 -9.69
C VAL A 31 -49.10 -52.83 -10.29
N LYS A 32 -50.23 -52.45 -9.70
CA LYS A 32 -50.86 -51.13 -9.86
C LYS A 32 -50.05 -50.08 -9.06
N LYS A 33 -50.25 -48.78 -9.38
CA LYS A 33 -49.77 -47.58 -8.64
C LYS A 33 -48.24 -47.41 -8.65
N ASN A 34 -47.63 -46.27 -9.03
CA ASN A 34 -48.06 -44.88 -8.96
C ASN A 34 -47.32 -44.05 -10.02
N SER A 35 -48.06 -43.33 -10.87
CA SER A 35 -47.50 -42.22 -11.65
C SER A 35 -47.27 -41.01 -10.74
N HIS A 36 -46.22 -41.07 -9.90
CA HIS A 36 -45.66 -39.88 -9.27
C HIS A 36 -45.00 -39.02 -10.35
N ILE A 37 -45.83 -38.25 -11.07
CA ILE A 37 -45.38 -37.08 -11.80
C ILE A 37 -44.74 -36.17 -10.76
N LYS A 38 -43.40 -36.20 -10.70
CA LYS A 38 -42.60 -35.19 -10.02
C LYS A 38 -42.94 -33.87 -10.69
N LYS A 39 -43.90 -33.16 -10.13
CA LYS A 39 -44.22 -31.78 -10.47
C LYS A 39 -42.97 -30.99 -10.10
N HIS A 40 -42.06 -30.82 -11.07
CA HIS A 40 -40.99 -29.87 -10.96
C HIS A 40 -41.67 -28.56 -10.58
N ARG A 41 -41.41 -28.10 -9.35
CA ARG A 41 -41.72 -26.73 -9.00
C ARG A 41 -40.74 -25.91 -9.80
N ASP A 42 -41.19 -25.48 -10.97
CA ASP A 42 -40.53 -24.43 -11.73
C ASP A 42 -40.38 -23.28 -10.75
N ALA A 43 -39.14 -23.08 -10.28
CA ALA A 43 -38.81 -21.92 -9.50
C ALA A 43 -39.22 -20.73 -10.38
N VAL A 44 -40.03 -19.82 -9.86
CA VAL A 44 -40.51 -18.66 -10.61
C VAL A 44 -39.32 -17.73 -10.84
N VAL A 45 -38.52 -18.05 -11.86
CA VAL A 45 -37.38 -17.25 -12.28
C VAL A 45 -37.96 -15.97 -12.85
N ASN A 46 -37.78 -14.89 -12.11
CA ASN A 46 -38.30 -13.58 -12.48
C ASN A 46 -37.75 -13.21 -13.89
N PRO A 47 -38.60 -13.01 -14.91
CA PRO A 47 -38.18 -12.91 -16.31
C PRO A 47 -37.29 -11.70 -16.60
N ARG A 48 -37.18 -10.75 -15.66
CA ARG A 48 -36.20 -9.65 -15.71
C ARG A 48 -34.74 -10.12 -15.60
N PHE A 49 -34.50 -11.35 -15.16
CA PHE A 49 -33.16 -11.94 -15.00
C PHE A 49 -32.91 -13.12 -15.96
N THR A 50 -33.75 -13.34 -16.97
CA THR A 50 -33.53 -14.34 -18.02
C THR A 50 -33.16 -13.66 -19.32
N GLY A 51 -32.03 -14.06 -19.93
CA GLY A 51 -31.63 -13.64 -21.27
C GLY A 51 -32.48 -14.29 -22.35
N PHE A 52 -32.29 -13.86 -23.60
CA PHE A 52 -33.05 -14.33 -24.77
C PHE A 52 -33.06 -15.87 -24.94
N GLY A 53 -32.01 -16.56 -24.49
CA GLY A 53 -31.91 -18.03 -24.49
C GLY A 53 -32.31 -18.71 -23.17
N GLY A 54 -33.09 -18.06 -22.29
CA GLY A 54 -33.51 -18.62 -20.99
C GLY A 54 -32.41 -18.72 -19.91
N GLN A 55 -31.17 -18.40 -20.24
CA GLN A 55 -30.05 -18.38 -19.30
C GLN A 55 -30.20 -17.24 -18.28
N LEU A 56 -29.80 -17.48 -17.03
CA LEU A 56 -29.83 -16.45 -15.99
C LEU A 56 -28.78 -15.36 -16.31
N ILE A 57 -29.22 -14.12 -16.44
CA ILE A 57 -28.32 -12.96 -16.58
C ILE A 57 -27.60 -12.79 -15.25
N GLN A 58 -26.37 -13.33 -15.15
CA GLN A 58 -25.53 -13.09 -13.99
C GLN A 58 -25.31 -11.59 -13.85
N THR A 59 -25.70 -11.03 -12.69
CA THR A 59 -25.55 -9.62 -12.41
C THR A 59 -24.07 -9.26 -12.49
N HIS A 60 -23.69 -8.44 -13.47
CA HIS A 60 -22.29 -8.07 -13.69
C HIS A 60 -21.70 -7.53 -12.37
N ARG A 61 -20.46 -7.92 -12.03
CA ARG A 61 -19.88 -7.64 -10.69
C ARG A 61 -19.91 -6.16 -10.30
N ALA A 62 -19.88 -5.27 -11.29
CA ALA A 62 -20.01 -3.81 -11.14
C ALA A 62 -21.40 -3.31 -10.65
N LEU A 63 -22.46 -4.08 -10.88
CA LEU A 63 -23.85 -3.75 -10.48
C LEU A 63 -24.24 -4.36 -9.12
N ARG A 64 -23.36 -5.15 -8.50
CA ARG A 64 -23.62 -5.80 -7.21
C ARG A 64 -23.47 -4.77 -6.09
N ARG A 65 -24.58 -4.08 -5.76
CA ARG A 65 -24.64 -3.12 -4.64
C ARG A 65 -24.20 -3.81 -3.36
N LEU A 66 -23.21 -3.22 -2.67
CA LEU A 66 -22.86 -3.66 -1.32
C LEU A 66 -24.02 -3.28 -0.39
N ALA A 67 -24.62 -4.25 0.29
CA ALA A 67 -25.56 -3.96 1.36
C ALA A 67 -24.77 -3.22 2.47
N PHE A 68 -25.14 -1.97 2.74
CA PHE A 68 -24.47 -1.12 3.73
C PHE A 68 -25.44 -0.81 4.87
N PRO A 69 -25.60 -1.72 5.85
CA PRO A 69 -26.49 -1.48 6.98
C PRO A 69 -25.95 -0.33 7.84
N HIS A 70 -26.84 0.45 8.44
CA HIS A 70 -26.45 1.60 9.28
C HIS A 70 -25.51 1.21 10.44
N SER A 71 -25.59 -0.02 10.94
CA SER A 71 -24.64 -0.56 11.92
C SER A 71 -23.18 -0.53 11.46
N ARG A 72 -22.89 -0.60 10.15
CA ARG A 72 -21.51 -0.55 9.63
C ARG A 72 -20.87 0.83 9.77
N TRP A 73 -21.65 1.90 9.95
CA TRP A 73 -21.08 3.21 10.31
C TRP A 73 -20.41 3.20 11.69
N ILE A 74 -20.87 2.34 12.60
CA ILE A 74 -20.23 2.15 13.91
C ILE A 74 -18.82 1.58 13.70
N ASP A 75 -18.64 0.53 12.91
CA ASP A 75 -17.31 -0.01 12.55
C ASP A 75 -16.39 1.03 11.86
N VAL A 76 -16.97 1.87 10.98
CA VAL A 76 -16.23 2.87 10.21
C VAL A 76 -15.74 4.03 11.08
N LEU A 77 -16.44 4.36 12.17
CA LEU A 77 -16.10 5.50 13.04
C LEU A 77 -15.51 5.08 14.40
N LEU A 78 -16.07 4.07 15.05
CA LEU A 78 -15.66 3.63 16.39
C LEU A 78 -14.27 2.99 16.40
N VAL A 79 -13.97 2.13 15.42
CA VAL A 79 -12.65 1.48 15.30
C VAL A 79 -11.51 2.50 15.14
N PRO A 80 -11.56 3.44 14.18
CA PRO A 80 -10.50 4.44 14.08
C PRO A 80 -10.50 5.43 15.24
N ALA A 81 -11.66 5.84 15.78
CA ALA A 81 -11.70 6.71 16.94
C ALA A 81 -11.06 6.07 18.19
N LEU A 82 -11.27 4.77 18.41
CA LEU A 82 -10.65 4.02 19.50
C LEU A 82 -9.13 3.97 19.31
N ILE A 83 -8.64 3.57 18.13
CA ILE A 83 -7.19 3.46 17.87
C ILE A 83 -6.51 4.84 17.90
N PHE A 84 -7.15 5.88 17.38
CA PHE A 84 -6.72 7.28 17.49
C PHE A 84 -6.58 7.70 18.97
N SER A 85 -7.61 7.44 19.78
CA SER A 85 -7.61 7.79 21.21
C SER A 85 -6.54 7.03 21.98
N CYS A 86 -6.38 5.73 21.73
CA CYS A 86 -5.30 4.93 22.29
C CYS A 86 -3.91 5.46 21.87
N THR A 87 -3.75 5.90 20.63
CA THR A 87 -2.47 6.47 20.13
C THR A 87 -2.15 7.80 20.81
N LEU A 88 -3.14 8.67 21.03
CA LEU A 88 -2.95 9.90 21.80
C LEU A 88 -2.60 9.64 23.26
N LEU A 89 -3.30 8.71 23.92
CA LEU A 89 -2.99 8.32 25.31
C LEU A 89 -1.60 7.67 25.43
N ALA A 90 -1.17 6.93 24.41
CA ALA A 90 0.17 6.36 24.33
C ALA A 90 1.25 7.37 23.89
N TRP A 91 0.91 8.61 23.55
CA TRP A 91 1.88 9.57 23.00
C TRP A 91 3.12 9.79 23.88
N PRO A 92 3.04 9.90 25.23
CA PRO A 92 4.23 10.05 26.06
C PRO A 92 5.22 8.88 25.91
N LEU A 93 4.71 7.65 25.78
CA LEU A 93 5.51 6.45 25.55
C LEU A 93 6.13 6.44 24.14
N ILE A 94 5.39 6.93 23.13
CA ILE A 94 5.88 7.09 21.76
C ILE A 94 7.01 8.12 21.73
N ALA A 95 6.87 9.26 22.40
CA ALA A 95 7.89 10.29 22.49
C ALA A 95 9.13 9.82 23.27
N GLU A 96 8.96 9.03 24.34
CA GLU A 96 10.08 8.43 25.06
C GLU A 96 10.83 7.40 24.18
N LEU A 97 10.10 6.52 23.48
CA LEU A 97 10.65 5.57 22.52
C LEU A 97 11.45 6.28 21.42
N TRP A 98 10.88 7.33 20.82
CA TRP A 98 11.55 8.13 19.78
C TRP A 98 12.81 8.79 20.32
N SER A 99 12.74 9.38 21.52
CA SER A 99 13.89 9.97 22.20
C SER A 99 14.99 8.94 22.47
N GLY A 100 14.62 7.71 22.86
CA GLY A 100 15.55 6.60 23.05
C GLY A 100 16.24 6.17 21.76
N ILE A 101 15.48 5.99 20.68
CA ILE A 101 16.01 5.64 19.35
C ILE A 101 16.96 6.74 18.83
N ILE A 102 16.53 8.01 18.89
CA ILE A 102 17.34 9.15 18.44
C ILE A 102 18.65 9.23 19.26
N ARG A 103 18.59 9.10 20.60
CA ARG A 103 19.79 9.11 21.46
C ARG A 103 20.74 7.96 21.16
N PHE A 104 20.22 6.74 20.99
CA PHE A 104 21.03 5.57 20.67
C PHE A 104 21.84 5.79 19.39
N TRP A 105 21.20 6.26 18.33
CA TRP A 105 21.86 6.51 17.05
C TRP A 105 22.73 7.78 17.05
N ALA A 106 22.33 8.87 17.71
CA ALA A 106 23.16 10.06 17.85
C ALA A 106 24.50 9.72 18.54
N ASN A 107 24.47 8.92 19.61
CA ASN A 107 25.67 8.45 20.29
C ASN A 107 26.52 7.49 19.42
N GLY A 108 25.88 6.65 18.60
CA GLY A 108 26.58 5.67 17.75
C GLY A 108 27.13 6.21 16.42
N LEU A 109 26.54 7.28 15.88
CA LEU A 109 26.85 7.80 14.55
C LEU A 109 27.78 9.04 14.54
N GLY A 110 28.07 9.60 15.71
CA GLY A 110 29.12 10.60 15.92
C GLY A 110 28.64 11.98 16.40
N ASN A 111 29.60 12.76 16.90
CA ASN A 111 29.36 14.06 17.50
C ASN A 111 28.88 15.08 16.45
N GLY A 112 27.63 15.53 16.56
CA GLY A 112 27.01 16.51 15.64
C GLY A 112 25.49 16.37 15.51
N MET A 113 24.94 15.24 15.94
CA MET A 113 23.48 15.06 16.09
C MET A 113 23.08 15.28 17.55
N LEU A 114 22.06 16.11 17.77
CA LEU A 114 21.51 16.40 19.09
C LEU A 114 20.04 15.99 19.17
N LEU A 115 19.58 15.51 20.32
CA LEU A 115 18.14 15.39 20.57
C LEU A 115 17.58 16.78 20.88
N ARG A 116 16.59 17.23 20.11
CA ARG A 116 15.72 18.36 20.47
C ARG A 116 14.27 17.88 20.49
N ALA A 117 13.39 18.69 21.06
CA ALA A 117 11.96 18.51 20.99
C ALA A 117 11.33 19.84 20.56
N GLU A 118 10.39 19.78 19.63
CA GLU A 118 9.64 20.95 19.17
C GLU A 118 8.23 20.91 19.75
N HIS A 119 7.72 22.06 20.19
CA HIS A 119 6.35 22.18 20.69
C HIS A 119 5.35 22.12 19.55
N THR A 120 4.34 21.27 19.70
CA THR A 120 3.24 21.15 18.74
C THR A 120 2.02 21.95 19.17
N SER A 121 1.31 22.50 18.19
CA SER A 121 -0.02 23.09 18.39
C SER A 121 -1.15 22.05 18.51
N PHE A 122 -0.84 20.75 18.39
CA PHE A 122 -1.83 19.68 18.40
C PHE A 122 -2.32 19.35 19.83
N PRO A 123 -3.63 19.34 20.11
CA PRO A 123 -4.15 19.11 21.46
C PRO A 123 -3.81 17.71 21.98
N GLY A 124 -3.33 17.64 23.22
CA GLY A 124 -2.90 16.40 23.86
C GLY A 124 -1.44 16.01 23.59
N ILE A 125 -0.74 16.70 22.68
CA ILE A 125 0.67 16.48 22.37
C ILE A 125 1.45 17.76 22.75
N GLN A 126 2.34 17.65 23.74
CA GLN A 126 3.11 18.80 24.23
C GLN A 126 4.38 19.07 23.41
N SER A 127 5.03 18.02 22.93
CA SER A 127 6.27 18.11 22.16
C SER A 127 6.53 16.84 21.35
N VAL A 128 7.18 17.02 20.20
CA VAL A 128 7.67 15.94 19.34
C VAL A 128 9.20 15.93 19.36
N PRO A 129 9.85 14.82 19.78
CA PRO A 129 11.30 14.69 19.73
C PRO A 129 11.79 14.49 18.29
N TYR A 130 12.89 15.13 17.92
CA TYR A 130 13.50 15.02 16.60
C TYR A 130 15.03 15.09 16.67
N ALA A 131 15.68 14.53 15.65
CA ALA A 131 17.12 14.61 15.47
C ALA A 131 17.51 15.99 14.91
N HIS A 132 18.10 16.83 15.75
CA HIS A 132 18.59 18.15 15.37
C HIS A 132 20.02 18.03 14.82
N VAL A 133 20.21 18.56 13.61
CA VAL A 133 21.47 18.58 12.87
C VAL A 133 21.59 19.92 12.15
N GLU A 134 22.75 20.54 12.24
CA GLU A 134 23.13 21.71 11.43
C GLU A 134 24.07 21.22 10.31
N ALA A 135 23.49 20.84 9.18
CA ALA A 135 24.22 20.42 7.99
C ALA A 135 24.80 21.63 7.25
N ALA A 136 26.10 21.58 6.93
CA ALA A 136 26.80 22.62 6.19
C ALA A 136 26.36 22.70 4.71
N LEU A 137 26.61 23.86 4.10
CA LEU A 137 26.61 24.05 2.65
C LEU A 137 27.63 23.11 1.97
N PRO A 138 27.44 22.74 0.70
CA PRO A 138 28.26 21.73 0.06
C PRO A 138 29.67 22.20 -0.29
N ASP A 139 30.65 21.38 0.06
CA ASP A 139 32.02 21.55 -0.43
C ASP A 139 32.09 21.26 -1.95
N PRO A 140 33.02 21.90 -2.69
CA PRO A 140 33.22 21.61 -4.12
C PRO A 140 33.46 20.13 -4.44
N LEU A 141 34.12 19.39 -3.54
CA LEU A 141 34.34 17.95 -3.67
C LEU A 141 33.04 17.14 -3.51
N GLN A 142 32.17 17.53 -2.57
CA GLN A 142 30.87 16.89 -2.36
C GLN A 142 29.93 17.15 -3.53
N TRP A 143 29.96 18.37 -4.09
CA TRP A 143 29.23 18.72 -5.31
C TRP A 143 29.69 17.88 -6.51
N TRP A 144 31.00 17.81 -6.78
CA TRP A 144 31.52 16.98 -7.88
C TRP A 144 31.21 15.51 -7.72
N ALA A 145 31.32 14.95 -6.50
CA ALA A 145 30.95 13.58 -6.21
C ALA A 145 29.43 13.35 -6.41
N GLY A 146 28.58 14.26 -5.93
CA GLY A 146 27.13 14.19 -6.10
C GLY A 146 26.70 14.30 -7.56
N MET A 147 27.36 15.17 -8.34
CA MET A 147 27.15 15.32 -9.78
C MET A 147 27.52 14.04 -10.52
N LEU A 148 28.71 13.49 -10.27
CA LEU A 148 29.17 12.24 -10.88
C LEU A 148 28.23 11.06 -10.52
N VAL A 149 27.81 10.95 -9.27
CA VAL A 149 26.83 9.93 -8.83
C VAL A 149 25.49 10.10 -9.55
N SER A 150 24.99 11.33 -9.72
CA SER A 150 23.71 11.57 -10.41
C SER A 150 23.76 11.21 -11.90
N ILE A 151 24.85 11.58 -12.60
CA ILE A 151 25.05 11.26 -14.03
C ILE A 151 25.24 9.76 -14.22
N THR A 152 26.11 9.12 -13.41
CA THR A 152 26.35 7.67 -13.51
C THR A 152 25.10 6.87 -13.18
N LEU A 153 24.29 7.28 -12.20
CA LEU A 153 23.00 6.67 -11.92
C LEU A 153 22.06 6.76 -13.13
N LEU A 154 21.89 7.95 -13.72
CA LEU A 154 21.02 8.15 -14.88
C LEU A 154 21.48 7.33 -16.10
N LEU A 155 22.78 7.31 -16.39
CA LEU A 155 23.36 6.49 -17.46
C LEU A 155 23.18 4.98 -17.19
N ALA A 156 23.39 4.52 -15.96
CA ALA A 156 23.16 3.12 -15.59
C ALA A 156 21.71 2.67 -15.81
N THR A 157 20.72 3.57 -15.72
CA THR A 157 19.32 3.22 -16.05
C THR A 157 19.10 2.88 -17.53
N THR A 158 20.04 3.19 -18.43
CA THR A 158 19.96 2.79 -19.84
C THR A 158 20.40 1.34 -20.08
N LEU A 159 21.16 0.76 -19.14
CA LEU A 159 21.66 -0.62 -19.19
C LEU A 159 20.66 -1.64 -18.61
N LEU A 160 19.57 -1.18 -17.98
CA LEU A 160 18.57 -2.04 -17.35
C LEU A 160 17.64 -2.70 -18.38
N PRO A 161 17.32 -3.99 -18.26
CA PRO A 161 16.45 -4.69 -19.20
C PRO A 161 15.00 -4.20 -19.10
N MET A 162 14.24 -4.27 -20.21
CA MET A 162 12.83 -3.84 -20.27
C MET A 162 11.90 -4.53 -19.25
N ARG A 163 12.31 -5.64 -18.63
CA ARG A 163 11.54 -6.28 -17.55
C ARG A 163 11.55 -5.48 -16.24
N MET A 164 12.48 -4.55 -16.08
CA MET A 164 12.70 -3.75 -14.86
C MET A 164 12.17 -2.32 -14.95
N LEU A 165 11.31 -2.01 -15.93
CA LEU A 165 10.78 -0.65 -16.17
C LEU A 165 10.36 0.13 -14.92
N PRO A 166 9.62 -0.43 -13.92
CA PRO A 166 9.27 0.31 -12.71
C PRO A 166 10.49 0.79 -11.91
N ILE A 167 11.52 -0.05 -11.81
CA ILE A 167 12.79 0.28 -11.14
C ILE A 167 13.57 1.31 -11.97
N THR A 168 13.62 1.14 -13.29
CA THR A 168 14.25 2.10 -14.22
C THR A 168 13.65 3.49 -14.07
N TYR A 169 12.31 3.63 -13.99
CA TYR A 169 11.66 4.92 -13.77
C TYR A 169 11.90 5.47 -12.36
N ALA A 170 11.85 4.64 -11.32
CA ALA A 170 12.15 5.08 -9.96
C ALA A 170 13.58 5.63 -9.83
N LEU A 171 14.59 4.91 -10.36
CA LEU A 171 15.98 5.36 -10.38
C LEU A 171 16.19 6.62 -11.22
N ARG A 172 15.43 6.79 -12.32
CA ARG A 172 15.44 8.05 -13.09
C ARG A 172 14.88 9.22 -12.29
N VAL A 173 13.80 9.04 -11.55
CA VAL A 173 13.27 10.09 -10.66
C VAL A 173 14.29 10.45 -9.58
N VAL A 174 14.91 9.46 -8.93
CA VAL A 174 16.01 9.67 -7.96
C VAL A 174 17.15 10.48 -8.59
N GLY A 175 17.64 10.06 -9.75
CA GLY A 175 18.74 10.71 -10.45
C GLY A 175 18.42 12.13 -10.94
N LEU A 176 17.20 12.36 -11.44
CA LEU A 176 16.75 13.69 -11.88
C LEU A 176 16.55 14.66 -10.71
N VAL A 177 15.99 14.21 -9.59
CA VAL A 177 15.86 15.03 -8.37
C VAL A 177 17.24 15.38 -7.82
N GLN A 178 18.17 14.42 -7.79
CA GLN A 178 19.54 14.68 -7.35
C GLN A 178 20.26 15.64 -8.30
N LEU A 179 20.17 15.44 -9.62
CA LEU A 179 20.77 16.33 -10.63
C LEU A 179 20.20 17.76 -10.53
N ALA A 180 18.89 17.91 -10.35
CA ALA A 180 18.25 19.21 -10.12
C ALA A 180 18.77 19.89 -8.84
N SER A 181 19.01 19.12 -7.76
CA SER A 181 19.65 19.62 -6.54
C SER A 181 21.08 20.13 -6.81
N GLN A 182 21.91 19.34 -7.51
CA GLN A 182 23.28 19.77 -7.87
C GLN A 182 23.27 21.06 -8.69
N LEU A 183 22.39 21.18 -9.68
CA LEU A 183 22.25 22.38 -10.50
C LEU A 183 21.77 23.58 -9.67
N TYR A 184 20.78 23.39 -8.78
CA TYR A 184 20.31 24.45 -7.90
C TYR A 184 21.43 24.98 -7.00
N PHE A 185 22.15 24.10 -6.29
CA PHE A 185 23.26 24.49 -5.42
C PHE A 185 24.49 25.01 -6.18
N TYR A 186 24.58 24.82 -7.51
CA TYR A 186 25.62 25.46 -8.32
C TYR A 186 25.33 26.95 -8.58
N PHE A 187 24.05 27.30 -8.80
CA PHE A 187 23.64 28.66 -9.17
C PHE A 187 23.14 29.51 -7.99
N TRP A 188 22.51 28.88 -6.98
CA TRP A 188 21.76 29.56 -5.90
C TRP A 188 22.02 28.95 -4.51
N ALA A 189 23.29 28.64 -4.20
CA ALA A 189 23.65 28.08 -2.89
C ALA A 189 23.34 29.02 -1.71
N ALA A 190 23.48 30.34 -1.91
CA ALA A 190 23.33 31.34 -0.85
C ALA A 190 21.85 31.62 -0.51
N GLU A 191 20.96 31.43 -1.47
CA GLU A 191 19.52 31.71 -1.37
C GLU A 191 18.71 30.54 -0.79
N PHE A 192 19.35 29.41 -0.45
CA PHE A 192 18.64 28.22 0.04
C PHE A 192 17.96 28.48 1.40
N PRO A 193 16.62 28.51 1.48
CA PRO A 193 15.92 29.06 2.64
C PRO A 193 15.67 28.03 3.76
N TYR A 194 16.03 26.75 3.54
CA TYR A 194 15.71 25.65 4.45
C TYR A 194 16.90 25.25 5.30
N GLN A 195 16.73 25.24 6.62
CA GLN A 195 17.69 24.63 7.53
C GLN A 195 17.39 23.13 7.66
N SER A 196 18.44 22.32 7.82
CA SER A 196 18.31 20.86 7.98
C SER A 196 17.47 20.51 9.21
N ALA A 197 17.77 21.12 10.36
CA ALA A 197 17.03 20.95 11.61
C ALA A 197 15.52 21.24 11.47
N SER A 198 15.14 22.39 10.87
CA SER A 198 13.73 22.77 10.72
C SER A 198 12.96 21.87 9.76
N SER A 199 13.62 21.37 8.70
CA SER A 199 12.98 20.42 7.79
C SER A 199 12.81 19.05 8.43
N ILE A 200 13.76 18.58 9.23
CA ILE A 200 13.64 17.32 9.98
C ILE A 200 12.50 17.42 11.01
N SER A 201 12.41 18.53 11.74
CA SER A 201 11.35 18.73 12.73
C SER A 201 9.97 18.82 12.06
N ALA A 202 9.83 19.60 10.99
CA ALA A 202 8.60 19.68 10.19
C ALA A 202 8.18 18.32 9.61
N LEU A 203 9.12 17.55 9.03
CA LEU A 203 8.83 16.19 8.55
C LEU A 203 8.36 15.27 9.69
N THR A 204 9.00 15.36 10.85
CA THR A 204 8.62 14.56 12.04
C THR A 204 7.22 14.93 12.53
N GLN A 205 6.84 16.21 12.52
CA GLN A 205 5.48 16.67 12.80
C GLN A 205 4.46 16.18 11.76
N VAL A 206 4.80 16.20 10.47
CA VAL A 206 3.94 15.65 9.39
C VAL A 206 3.69 14.15 9.60
N SER A 207 4.72 13.39 10.00
CA SER A 207 4.55 11.96 10.33
C SER A 207 3.77 11.71 11.60
N MET A 208 3.87 12.56 12.63
CA MET A 208 2.96 12.51 13.79
C MET A 208 1.50 12.66 13.33
N VAL A 209 1.21 13.66 12.48
CA VAL A 209 -0.14 13.85 11.92
C VAL A 209 -0.56 12.62 11.09
N LEU A 210 0.34 12.04 10.29
CA LEU A 210 0.05 10.85 9.50
C LEU A 210 -0.23 9.61 10.37
N ILE A 211 0.52 9.40 11.45
CA ILE A 211 0.27 8.33 12.44
C ILE A 211 -1.14 8.46 13.01
N LEU A 212 -1.53 9.67 13.43
CA LEU A 212 -2.86 9.95 13.97
C LEU A 212 -3.96 9.84 12.90
N LEU A 213 -3.69 10.19 11.64
CA LEU A 213 -4.66 10.12 10.56
C LEU A 213 -4.81 8.70 9.98
N THR A 214 -3.80 7.82 10.15
CA THR A 214 -3.76 6.46 9.59
C THR A 214 -4.99 5.60 9.95
N PRO A 215 -5.47 5.54 11.21
CA PRO A 215 -6.71 4.84 11.54
C PRO A 215 -7.89 5.35 10.72
N TRP A 216 -8.05 6.67 10.60
CA TRP A 216 -9.15 7.29 9.85
C TRP A 216 -9.07 6.99 8.34
N ILE A 217 -7.86 6.99 7.77
CA ILE A 217 -7.64 6.58 6.37
C ILE A 217 -8.14 5.14 6.16
N TYR A 218 -7.84 4.19 7.05
CA TYR A 218 -8.38 2.84 6.93
C TYR A 218 -9.85 2.70 7.34
N GLY A 219 -10.36 3.55 8.22
CA GLY A 219 -11.79 3.68 8.48
C GLY A 219 -12.56 3.95 7.19
N LEU A 220 -12.09 4.92 6.40
CA LEU A 220 -12.72 5.34 5.15
C LEU A 220 -12.40 4.42 3.96
N LEU A 221 -11.21 3.81 3.88
CA LEU A 221 -10.82 2.97 2.74
C LEU A 221 -11.08 1.46 2.94
N TYR A 222 -10.97 0.96 4.17
CA TYR A 222 -11.01 -0.48 4.47
C TYR A 222 -12.25 -0.90 5.27
N ASN A 223 -12.65 -0.14 6.30
CA ASN A 223 -13.74 -0.56 7.19
C ASN A 223 -15.14 -0.52 6.53
N ILE A 224 -15.26 0.13 5.37
CA ILE A 224 -16.44 0.09 4.47
C ILE A 224 -16.75 -1.35 4.01
N PHE A 225 -15.73 -2.20 3.87
CA PHE A 225 -15.88 -3.59 3.43
C PHE A 225 -16.23 -4.54 4.58
N ASP A 226 -16.89 -5.66 4.22
CA ASP A 226 -17.37 -6.65 5.19
C ASP A 226 -16.27 -7.64 5.61
N PHE A 227 -15.27 -7.08 6.29
CA PHE A 227 -14.25 -7.84 7.00
C PHE A 227 -14.60 -7.91 8.49
N GLY A 228 -14.24 -9.01 9.16
CA GLY A 228 -14.44 -9.11 10.61
C GLY A 228 -13.67 -8.03 11.36
N ILE A 229 -14.31 -7.43 12.38
CA ILE A 229 -13.74 -6.42 13.30
C ILE A 229 -12.27 -6.68 13.71
N PRO A 230 -11.83 -7.89 14.12
CA PRO A 230 -10.42 -8.12 14.51
C PRO A 230 -9.43 -7.80 13.38
N ARG A 231 -9.80 -7.98 12.10
CA ARG A 231 -8.94 -7.66 10.95
C ARG A 231 -8.87 -6.15 10.68
N LYS A 232 -9.98 -5.43 10.87
CA LYS A 232 -10.04 -3.96 10.80
C LYS A 232 -9.13 -3.31 11.85
N ILE A 233 -9.18 -3.84 13.09
CA ILE A 233 -8.31 -3.42 14.19
C ILE A 233 -6.85 -3.77 13.90
N LEU A 234 -6.56 -5.04 13.54
CA LEU A 234 -5.20 -5.51 13.29
C LEU A 234 -4.48 -4.71 12.21
N LEU A 235 -5.15 -4.43 11.08
CA LEU A 235 -4.57 -3.63 10.00
C LEU A 235 -4.18 -2.23 10.46
N SER A 236 -5.13 -1.54 11.12
CA SER A 236 -4.96 -0.17 11.57
C SER A 236 -3.87 -0.05 12.64
N LEU A 237 -3.83 -1.01 13.58
CA LEU A 237 -2.82 -1.09 14.64
C LEU A 237 -1.44 -1.40 14.06
N LEU A 238 -1.33 -2.39 13.16
CA LEU A 238 -0.05 -2.77 12.54
C LEU A 238 0.58 -1.60 11.77
N ALA A 239 -0.23 -0.84 11.03
CA ALA A 239 0.24 0.32 10.30
C ALA A 239 0.64 1.49 11.21
N VAL A 240 -0.14 1.77 12.26
CA VAL A 240 0.22 2.77 13.28
C VAL A 240 1.53 2.40 13.98
N LEU A 241 1.67 1.14 14.42
CA LEU A 241 2.89 0.64 15.06
C LEU A 241 4.09 0.69 14.10
N TYR A 242 3.89 0.32 12.83
CA TYR A 242 4.91 0.42 11.80
C TYR A 242 5.38 1.87 11.61
N LEU A 243 4.47 2.84 11.52
CA LEU A 243 4.84 4.26 11.39
C LEU A 243 5.50 4.81 12.66
N ILE A 244 5.03 4.42 13.85
CA ILE A 244 5.65 4.76 15.14
C ILE A 244 7.10 4.27 15.20
N LEU A 245 7.39 3.07 14.68
CA LEU A 245 8.75 2.56 14.62
C LEU A 245 9.54 3.20 13.48
N LEU A 246 9.00 3.27 12.27
CA LEU A 246 9.71 3.78 11.09
C LEU A 246 10.15 5.24 11.26
N THR A 247 9.26 6.12 11.71
CA THR A 247 9.47 7.58 11.77
C THR A 247 10.78 8.00 12.43
N PRO A 248 11.10 7.60 13.68
CA PRO A 248 12.35 7.99 14.33
C PRO A 248 13.58 7.42 13.61
N PHE A 249 13.58 6.16 13.15
CA PHE A 249 14.71 5.61 12.39
C PHE A 249 14.90 6.36 11.06
N GLN A 250 13.82 6.59 10.32
CA GLN A 250 13.81 7.26 9.03
C GLN A 250 14.39 8.68 9.12
N TYR A 251 13.93 9.48 10.09
CA TYR A 251 14.40 10.87 10.20
C TYR A 251 15.73 11.02 10.95
N THR A 252 16.10 10.07 11.82
CA THR A 252 17.47 10.02 12.36
C THR A 252 18.48 9.66 11.27
N PHE A 253 18.14 8.72 10.39
CA PHE A 253 18.97 8.38 9.22
C PHE A 253 19.06 9.53 8.23
N ALA A 254 17.95 10.23 7.96
CA ALA A 254 17.93 11.45 7.15
C ALA A 254 18.84 12.54 7.73
N ALA A 255 18.75 12.80 9.04
CA ALA A 255 19.59 13.76 9.75
C ALA A 255 21.08 13.41 9.63
N TRP A 256 21.43 12.13 9.82
CA TRP A 256 22.80 11.64 9.63
C TRP A 256 23.30 11.81 8.19
N LEU A 257 22.46 11.51 7.20
CA LEU A 257 22.82 11.64 5.79
C LEU A 257 23.09 13.11 5.42
N MET A 258 22.28 14.05 5.93
CA MET A 258 22.52 15.49 5.78
C MET A 258 23.82 15.94 6.48
N LEU A 259 24.07 15.47 7.70
CA LEU A 259 25.30 15.80 8.44
C LEU A 259 26.56 15.31 7.71
N ARG A 260 26.49 14.14 7.05
CA ARG A 260 27.66 13.51 6.43
C ARG A 260 27.89 13.91 4.97
N TYR A 261 26.84 14.23 4.22
CA TYR A 261 26.91 14.46 2.76
C TYR A 261 26.36 15.83 2.32
N SER A 262 26.12 16.74 3.27
CA SER A 262 25.60 18.10 3.06
C SER A 262 24.13 18.18 2.58
N LEU A 263 23.61 19.41 2.58
CA LEU A 263 22.28 19.82 2.13
C LEU A 263 21.96 19.46 0.67
N LEU A 264 22.93 19.04 -0.15
CA LEU A 264 22.70 18.52 -1.50
C LEU A 264 21.67 17.38 -1.55
N TRP A 265 21.61 16.56 -0.50
CA TRP A 265 20.67 15.43 -0.43
C TRP A 265 19.29 15.84 0.09
N HIS A 266 19.12 17.10 0.53
CA HIS A 266 17.89 17.58 1.14
C HIS A 266 16.65 17.41 0.25
N PRO A 267 16.64 17.76 -1.06
CA PRO A 267 15.45 17.57 -1.89
C PRO A 267 15.10 16.09 -2.09
N LEU A 268 16.09 15.21 -2.21
CA LEU A 268 15.90 13.77 -2.38
C LEU A 268 15.33 13.15 -1.10
N ILE A 269 15.90 13.47 0.06
CA ILE A 269 15.40 13.07 1.38
C ILE A 269 13.97 13.59 1.59
N TYR A 270 13.71 14.86 1.28
CA TYR A 270 12.42 15.50 1.54
C TYR A 270 11.30 15.03 0.60
N LEU A 271 11.62 14.63 -0.65
CA LEU A 271 10.62 14.21 -1.64
C LEU A 271 10.43 12.68 -1.66
N LEU A 272 11.51 11.91 -1.63
CA LEU A 272 11.48 10.45 -1.72
C LEU A 272 11.70 9.77 -0.35
N GLY A 273 12.65 10.28 0.44
CA GLY A 273 13.05 9.73 1.73
C GLY A 273 12.12 10.06 2.91
N SER A 274 10.93 10.60 2.65
CA SER A 274 10.00 11.17 3.65
C SER A 274 8.63 10.46 3.64
N SER A 275 7.54 11.22 3.66
CA SER A 275 6.15 10.75 3.62
C SER A 275 5.87 9.78 2.46
N LEU A 276 6.61 9.83 1.34
CA LEU A 276 6.39 8.91 0.22
C LEU A 276 6.63 7.44 0.61
N ILE A 277 7.66 7.15 1.41
CA ILE A 277 7.91 5.79 1.94
C ILE A 277 6.77 5.38 2.89
N GLN A 278 6.32 6.30 3.73
CA GLN A 278 5.25 6.08 4.71
C GLN A 278 3.92 5.77 4.01
N PHE A 279 3.51 6.60 3.03
CA PHE A 279 2.34 6.34 2.19
C PHE A 279 2.48 5.06 1.37
N GLY A 280 3.67 4.77 0.81
CA GLY A 280 3.95 3.53 0.10
C GLY A 280 3.72 2.29 0.98
N ALA A 281 4.18 2.33 2.23
CA ALA A 281 3.93 1.28 3.22
C ALA A 281 2.43 1.17 3.58
N LEU A 282 1.73 2.29 3.76
CA LEU A 282 0.27 2.28 4.02
C LEU A 282 -0.52 1.66 2.86
N VAL A 283 -0.15 1.94 1.62
CA VAL A 283 -0.72 1.33 0.40
C VAL A 283 -0.35 -0.16 0.31
N GLY A 284 0.86 -0.53 0.73
CA GLY A 284 1.30 -1.92 0.85
C GLY A 284 0.45 -2.72 1.84
N PHE A 285 0.27 -2.21 3.07
CA PHE A 285 -0.60 -2.82 4.09
C PHE A 285 -2.06 -2.92 3.63
N TYR A 286 -2.59 -1.88 2.97
CA TYR A 286 -3.93 -1.91 2.36
C TYR A 286 -4.06 -3.04 1.33
N SER A 287 -3.10 -3.13 0.41
CA SER A 287 -3.08 -4.12 -0.67
C SER A 287 -3.00 -5.55 -0.11
N TRP A 288 -2.17 -5.75 0.93
CA TRP A 288 -2.09 -7.01 1.66
C TRP A 288 -3.41 -7.34 2.36
N ALA A 289 -4.03 -6.41 3.08
CA ALA A 289 -5.30 -6.64 3.76
C ALA A 289 -6.48 -6.90 2.80
N MET A 290 -6.40 -6.39 1.57
CA MET A 290 -7.36 -6.70 0.50
C MET A 290 -7.20 -8.11 -0.10
N SER A 291 -6.06 -8.77 0.12
CA SER A 291 -5.86 -10.18 -0.26
C SER A 291 -6.54 -11.18 0.69
N TRP A 292 -6.98 -10.74 1.88
CA TRP A 292 -7.62 -11.62 2.84
C TRP A 292 -9.01 -12.10 2.37
N GLN A 293 -9.31 -13.38 2.60
CA GLN A 293 -10.64 -13.96 2.35
C GLN A 293 -11.71 -13.17 3.09
N ARG A 294 -12.78 -12.76 2.41
CA ARG A 294 -13.90 -12.05 3.06
C ARG A 294 -14.68 -13.01 3.97
N ARG A 295 -15.45 -12.48 4.93
CA ARG A 295 -16.52 -13.28 5.53
C ARG A 295 -17.63 -13.35 4.48
N GLU A 296 -17.92 -14.57 4.03
CA GLU A 296 -19.13 -14.90 3.28
C GLU A 296 -20.25 -15.31 4.26
#